data_AF-A0A2T2YEY7-F1
#
_entry.id   AF-A0A2T2YEY7-F1
#
_cell.length_a   1.000
_cell.length_b   1.000
_cell.length_c   1.000
_cell.angle_alpha   90.00
_cell.angle_beta   90.00
_cell.angle_gamma   90.00
#
_symmetry.space_group_name_H-M   'P 1'
#
loop_
_entity.id
_entity.type
_entity.pdbx_description
1 polymer ?
#
loop_
_entity_poly.entity_id
_entity_poly.type
_entity_poly.pdbx_seq_one_letter_code
_entity_poly.pdbx_strand_id
1 'polypeptide(L)'
;MLPLLTIATLLSQLLFTTSIGEPKNTLVPTSWKEVGQLKSRSAKEIRNSTWSIGGETLDRDYTNYQAYKEYLGPLGATRIRLQGGWAKCEKVKGQYDFTWLDAVVDDALSQGIKPWIQTSYGNSIYEGGGEAALAGGIPTSEVALKAWDAWVQALVKHFKNRVTEWEIWNEPDLSKKFTASQFARFHERTASIIRQEQPDARIIGLALCCMTWNEYADTVLTHLSTVNKKNLMDVVTFHGYALRPEDTYKRVDELRKVFAKHGMQVEYMQGENGAPSTPKEITIGAMRERDWTELTQVKWDLRRMLGDHGRGISTNLFTISDIHYAAGDHMTGVNSKGLLKTNPDKTIERPKIAYKAAQNIFSLFDNQLERNPENKLKVNQENITTFSYRHKKSNGSLATIWADEATPAERYPPKVTTLTLSGTFKAPVFIDLISGKVYEIPKNDWKKEGNTYTFTNIPVPDYPVAIAEKSILTLIK
;
A
#
# COMPACT_ATOMS: atom_id res chain seq x y z
N MET A 1 -0.68 -22.01 66.08
CA MET A 1 -0.17 -23.21 65.41
C MET A 1 0.54 -22.78 64.13
N LEU A 2 1.87 -22.72 64.18
CA LEU A 2 2.76 -22.75 63.01
C LEU A 2 2.96 -24.23 62.61
N PRO A 3 3.16 -24.58 61.33
CA PRO A 3 4.53 -24.83 60.81
C PRO A 3 4.74 -24.38 59.33
N LEU A 4 5.87 -23.74 58.98
CA LEU A 4 7.15 -24.25 58.41
C LEU A 4 7.19 -24.43 56.87
N LEU A 5 8.22 -23.79 56.31
CA LEU A 5 8.83 -23.93 54.98
C LEU A 5 9.25 -25.37 54.65
N THR A 6 9.19 -25.72 53.36
CA THR A 6 10.30 -26.39 52.64
C THR A 6 10.31 -26.03 51.15
N ILE A 7 11.49 -25.67 50.66
CA ILE A 7 11.85 -25.43 49.25
C ILE A 7 12.22 -26.77 48.61
N ALA A 8 11.71 -27.04 47.39
CA ALA A 8 12.37 -27.96 46.45
C ALA A 8 11.97 -27.64 45.00
N THR A 9 12.94 -27.11 44.27
CA THR A 9 13.03 -27.04 42.80
C THR A 9 12.91 -28.43 42.17
N LEU A 10 12.08 -28.59 41.14
CA LEU A 10 12.29 -29.60 40.10
C LEU A 10 11.90 -29.05 38.73
N LEU A 11 12.92 -28.95 37.86
CA LEU A 11 12.76 -28.86 36.42
C LEU A 11 11.95 -30.06 35.93
N SER A 12 10.91 -29.83 35.13
CA SER A 12 10.41 -30.82 34.18
C SER A 12 10.62 -30.30 32.77
N GLN A 13 11.84 -30.53 32.29
CA GLN A 13 12.18 -30.48 30.89
C GLN A 13 11.92 -31.86 30.26
N LEU A 14 11.40 -31.80 29.03
CA LEU A 14 11.51 -32.76 27.93
C LEU A 14 10.48 -33.91 27.76
N LEU A 15 9.81 -33.78 26.60
CA LEU A 15 9.64 -34.76 25.52
C LEU A 15 8.49 -35.78 25.58
N PHE A 16 7.53 -35.60 24.66
CA PHE A 16 7.13 -36.59 23.65
C PHE A 16 6.74 -35.80 22.37
N THR A 17 7.64 -35.63 21.40
CA THR A 17 8.03 -36.51 20.27
C THR A 17 7.08 -36.48 19.06
N THR A 18 7.72 -36.16 17.93
CA THR A 18 7.43 -36.60 16.56
C THR A 18 6.14 -36.13 15.89
N SER A 19 6.15 -34.88 15.41
CA SER A 19 5.58 -34.67 14.08
C SER A 19 6.59 -35.21 13.06
N ILE A 20 6.22 -36.29 12.38
CA ILE A 20 6.85 -36.75 11.15
C ILE A 20 7.05 -35.51 10.26
N GLY A 21 8.31 -35.24 9.89
CA GLY A 21 8.69 -34.01 9.24
C GLY A 21 7.93 -33.81 7.93
N GLU A 22 7.04 -32.82 7.89
CA GLU A 22 6.80 -32.15 6.62
C GLU A 22 8.14 -31.52 6.21
N PRO A 23 8.63 -31.75 4.98
CA PRO A 23 9.81 -31.05 4.50
C PRO A 23 9.51 -29.56 4.63
N LYS A 24 10.30 -28.86 5.45
CA LYS A 24 10.38 -27.40 5.37
C LYS A 24 10.84 -27.12 3.95
N ASN A 25 9.90 -26.84 3.04
CA ASN A 25 10.18 -26.40 1.68
C ASN A 25 10.86 -25.04 1.80
N THR A 26 12.17 -25.09 2.00
CA THR A 26 13.04 -23.92 1.99
C THR A 26 13.09 -23.45 0.55
N LEU A 27 12.65 -22.21 0.31
CA LEU A 27 12.70 -21.58 -1.02
C LEU A 27 14.09 -21.71 -1.64
N VAL A 28 15.10 -21.47 -0.82
CA VAL A 28 16.51 -21.44 -1.22
C VAL A 28 17.15 -22.79 -0.92
N PRO A 29 17.91 -23.39 -1.88
CA PRO A 29 18.65 -24.62 -1.64
C PRO A 29 19.57 -24.53 -0.42
N THR A 30 19.64 -25.60 0.36
CA THR A 30 20.49 -25.66 1.57
C THR A 30 21.99 -25.50 1.29
N SER A 31 22.41 -25.69 0.04
CA SER A 31 23.78 -25.46 -0.42
C SER A 31 24.14 -23.99 -0.60
N TRP A 32 23.15 -23.09 -0.68
CA TRP A 32 23.40 -21.66 -0.84
C TRP A 32 23.75 -21.03 0.51
N LYS A 33 24.80 -20.21 0.50
CA LYS A 33 25.32 -19.57 1.71
C LYS A 33 24.56 -18.27 2.01
N GLU A 34 23.93 -18.19 3.17
CA GLU A 34 23.37 -16.94 3.70
C GLU A 34 24.51 -15.95 3.99
N VAL A 35 24.37 -14.71 3.50
CA VAL A 35 25.38 -13.65 3.65
C VAL A 35 24.92 -12.46 4.47
N GLY A 36 23.69 -12.51 4.97
CA GLY A 36 23.09 -11.52 5.86
C GLY A 36 21.61 -11.33 5.60
N GLN A 37 21.04 -10.34 6.26
CA GLN A 37 19.65 -9.93 6.12
C GLN A 37 19.57 -8.44 5.76
N LEU A 38 18.57 -8.05 4.98
CA LEU A 38 18.32 -6.65 4.66
C LEU A 38 18.11 -5.83 5.94
N LYS A 39 18.84 -4.72 6.05
CA LYS A 39 18.63 -3.75 7.12
C LYS A 39 17.38 -2.91 6.83
N SER A 40 16.39 -2.97 7.71
CA SER A 40 15.26 -2.05 7.68
C SER A 40 15.69 -0.63 8.03
N ARG A 41 15.06 0.36 7.40
CA ARG A 41 15.29 1.78 7.62
C ARG A 41 13.96 2.47 7.90
N SER A 42 13.99 3.40 8.84
CA SER A 42 12.85 4.26 9.17
C SER A 42 12.52 5.23 8.03
N ALA A 43 11.33 5.83 8.08
CA ALA A 43 10.92 6.86 7.13
C ALA A 43 11.90 8.06 7.10
N LYS A 44 12.47 8.46 8.25
CA LYS A 44 13.51 9.51 8.35
C LYS A 44 14.79 9.16 7.61
N GLU A 45 15.20 7.90 7.65
CA GLU A 45 16.39 7.43 6.94
C GLU A 45 16.14 7.33 5.43
N ILE A 46 14.94 6.93 5.02
CA ILE A 46 14.52 6.81 3.62
C ILE A 46 14.30 8.19 2.99
N ARG A 47 13.73 9.14 3.75
CA ARG A 47 13.39 10.53 3.40
C ARG A 47 12.32 10.71 2.33
N ASN A 48 12.38 9.97 1.23
CA ASN A 48 11.43 10.07 0.13
C ASN A 48 11.35 8.76 -0.67
N SER A 49 10.14 8.29 -0.96
CA SER A 49 9.88 7.10 -1.78
C SER A 49 8.51 7.19 -2.46
N THR A 50 8.18 6.21 -3.30
CA THR A 50 6.84 6.06 -3.89
C THR A 50 5.87 5.31 -2.98
N TRP A 51 6.27 5.05 -1.73
CA TRP A 51 5.56 4.18 -0.80
C TRP A 51 4.73 4.99 0.20
N SER A 52 3.45 4.66 0.26
CA SER A 52 2.50 5.14 1.26
C SER A 52 1.97 3.96 2.08
N ILE A 53 1.53 4.25 3.30
CA ILE A 53 0.80 3.31 4.16
C ILE A 53 -0.59 3.88 4.47
N GLY A 54 -1.59 3.01 4.50
CA GLY A 54 -2.94 3.37 4.89
C GLY A 54 -3.04 3.74 6.37
N GLY A 55 -3.66 4.88 6.66
CA GLY A 55 -4.13 5.31 7.98
C GLY A 55 -5.62 5.68 7.94
N GLU A 56 -6.37 5.05 7.05
CA GLU A 56 -7.78 5.32 6.79
C GLU A 56 -8.67 4.96 7.98
N THR A 57 -9.93 5.41 7.95
CA THR A 57 -11.01 5.09 8.90
C THR A 57 -10.84 5.65 10.33
N LEU A 58 -9.77 6.40 10.60
CA LEU A 58 -9.61 7.18 11.84
C LEU A 58 -10.72 8.21 12.03
N ASP A 59 -11.31 8.70 10.95
CA ASP A 59 -12.45 9.63 10.97
C ASP A 59 -13.75 9.02 11.52
N ARG A 60 -13.80 7.70 11.66
CA ARG A 60 -14.94 6.94 12.20
C ARG A 60 -14.56 6.04 13.38
N ASP A 61 -13.34 6.21 13.89
CA ASP A 61 -12.80 5.47 15.03
C ASP A 61 -12.73 3.95 14.84
N TYR A 62 -12.58 3.44 13.61
CA TYR A 62 -12.43 2.00 13.34
C TYR A 62 -11.00 1.49 13.56
N THR A 63 -10.04 2.41 13.66
CA THR A 63 -8.65 2.15 14.06
C THR A 63 -8.25 3.10 15.20
N ASN A 64 -7.09 2.86 15.82
CA ASN A 64 -6.55 3.71 16.88
C ASN A 64 -5.11 4.12 16.57
N TYR A 65 -4.92 5.37 16.14
CA TYR A 65 -3.60 5.91 15.81
C TYR A 65 -2.61 5.81 16.99
N GLN A 66 -3.06 6.14 18.21
CA GLN A 66 -2.18 6.11 19.38
C GLN A 66 -1.67 4.71 19.69
N ALA A 67 -2.40 3.66 19.29
CA ALA A 67 -1.97 2.29 19.47
C ALA A 67 -0.87 1.88 18.48
N TYR A 68 -0.91 2.37 17.22
CA TYR A 68 0.05 1.96 16.20
C TYR A 68 1.18 2.95 15.92
N LYS A 69 1.14 4.19 16.45
CA LYS A 69 2.07 5.26 16.05
C LYS A 69 3.56 4.89 16.17
N GLU A 70 3.93 4.08 17.16
CA GLU A 70 5.32 3.63 17.37
C GLU A 70 5.83 2.70 16.26
N TYR A 71 4.93 2.11 15.47
CA TYR A 71 5.25 1.29 14.30
C TYR A 71 5.32 2.11 13.00
N LEU A 72 4.79 3.34 12.98
CA LEU A 72 4.62 4.10 11.76
C LEU A 72 5.97 4.54 11.16
N GLY A 73 6.81 5.23 11.92
CA GLY A 73 8.15 5.65 11.50
C GLY A 73 9.08 4.48 11.16
N PRO A 74 9.20 3.45 12.03
CA PRO A 74 10.02 2.27 11.76
C PRO A 74 9.58 1.43 10.55
N LEU A 75 8.32 1.52 10.11
CA LEU A 75 7.83 0.80 8.93
C LEU A 75 8.58 1.22 7.66
N GLY A 76 8.87 2.50 7.50
CA GLY A 76 9.65 3.03 6.36
C GLY A 76 8.84 3.56 5.17
N ALA A 77 7.51 3.49 5.20
CA ALA A 77 6.68 4.26 4.26
C ALA A 77 6.95 5.76 4.47
N THR A 78 7.03 6.56 3.41
CA THR A 78 7.34 8.00 3.54
C THR A 78 6.10 8.89 3.45
N ARG A 79 4.94 8.28 3.20
CA ARG A 79 3.63 8.92 3.17
C ARG A 79 2.60 8.12 3.96
N ILE A 80 1.58 8.78 4.48
CA ILE A 80 0.41 8.16 5.10
C ILE A 80 -0.87 8.73 4.49
N ARG A 81 -1.80 7.85 4.10
CA ARG A 81 -3.13 8.23 3.60
C ARG A 81 -4.11 8.38 4.76
N LEU A 82 -4.73 9.56 4.90
CA LEU A 82 -5.69 9.87 5.97
C LEU A 82 -7.03 10.35 5.39
N GLN A 83 -8.11 10.16 6.14
CA GLN A 83 -9.44 10.68 5.82
C GLN A 83 -9.76 11.87 6.73
N GLY A 84 -10.13 13.01 6.15
CA GLY A 84 -10.33 14.27 6.88
C GLY A 84 -11.57 14.30 7.78
N GLY A 85 -12.57 13.47 7.50
CA GLY A 85 -13.72 13.25 8.38
C GLY A 85 -14.59 14.47 8.64
N TRP A 86 -15.38 14.93 7.65
CA TRP A 86 -16.25 16.11 7.82
C TRP A 86 -17.15 16.02 9.06
N ALA A 87 -17.93 14.94 9.19
CA ALA A 87 -18.80 14.72 10.35
C ALA A 87 -18.06 14.62 11.70
N LYS A 88 -16.81 14.14 11.70
CA LYS A 88 -16.00 14.06 12.93
C LYS A 88 -15.47 15.43 13.34
N CYS A 89 -15.08 16.25 12.36
CA CYS A 89 -14.57 17.60 12.57
C CYS A 89 -15.68 18.61 12.89
N GLU A 90 -16.88 18.44 12.35
CA GLU A 90 -17.98 19.40 12.51
C GLU A 90 -19.21 18.75 13.14
N LYS A 91 -19.27 18.75 14.48
CA LYS A 91 -20.42 18.23 15.25
C LYS A 91 -21.50 19.29 15.48
N VAL A 92 -21.11 20.56 15.41
CA VAL A 92 -22.01 21.73 15.51
C VAL A 92 -21.78 22.59 14.27
N LYS A 93 -22.85 23.01 13.61
CA LYS A 93 -22.79 23.77 12.35
C LYS A 93 -21.87 24.99 12.48
N GLY A 94 -20.89 25.08 11.60
CA GLY A 94 -19.88 26.14 11.52
C GLY A 94 -18.76 26.06 12.55
N GLN A 95 -18.71 25.01 13.39
CA GLN A 95 -17.68 24.85 14.43
C GLN A 95 -16.82 23.61 14.14
N TYR A 96 -15.54 23.85 13.82
CA TYR A 96 -14.60 22.81 13.43
C TYR A 96 -13.64 22.48 14.58
N ASP A 97 -13.53 21.20 14.90
CA ASP A 97 -12.52 20.64 15.81
C ASP A 97 -11.59 19.70 15.04
N PHE A 98 -10.37 20.17 14.77
CA PHE A 98 -9.32 19.41 14.09
C PHE A 98 -8.34 18.74 15.06
N THR A 99 -8.53 18.85 16.38
CA THR A 99 -7.54 18.44 17.40
C THR A 99 -7.09 16.99 17.22
N TRP A 100 -8.01 16.09 16.89
CA TRP A 100 -7.69 14.67 16.67
C TRP A 100 -6.80 14.46 15.44
N LEU A 101 -7.02 15.23 14.37
CA LEU A 101 -6.27 15.14 13.12
C LEU A 101 -4.93 15.89 13.24
N ASP A 102 -4.87 16.97 14.01
CA ASP A 102 -3.63 17.66 14.39
C ASP A 102 -2.66 16.69 15.06
N ALA A 103 -3.12 15.95 16.07
CA ALA A 103 -2.28 14.98 16.77
C ALA A 103 -1.71 13.90 15.85
N VAL A 104 -2.48 13.46 14.84
CA VAL A 104 -2.04 12.47 13.84
C VAL A 104 -1.04 13.06 12.86
N VAL A 105 -1.34 14.25 12.31
CA VAL A 105 -0.50 14.94 11.32
C VAL A 105 0.85 15.31 11.91
N ASP A 106 0.85 15.92 13.11
CA ASP A 106 2.08 16.40 13.74
C ASP A 106 3.00 15.24 14.14
N ASP A 107 2.43 14.16 14.68
CA ASP A 107 3.19 12.95 15.02
C ASP A 107 3.77 12.28 13.76
N ALA A 108 2.97 12.08 12.70
CA ALA A 108 3.46 11.52 11.44
C ALA A 108 4.61 12.34 10.83
N LEU A 109 4.48 13.67 10.79
CA LEU A 109 5.53 14.57 10.32
C LEU A 109 6.78 14.47 11.19
N SER A 110 6.62 14.40 12.52
CA SER A 110 7.73 14.22 13.46
C SER A 110 8.49 12.91 13.22
N GLN A 111 7.83 11.91 12.65
CA GLN A 111 8.40 10.61 12.27
C GLN A 111 8.96 10.58 10.83
N GLY A 112 8.92 11.71 10.11
CA GLY A 112 9.43 11.82 8.73
C GLY A 112 8.45 11.34 7.67
N ILE A 113 7.15 11.30 7.99
CA ILE A 113 6.10 10.76 7.13
C ILE A 113 5.16 11.89 6.73
N LYS A 114 4.94 12.04 5.42
CA LYS A 114 4.11 13.12 4.86
C LYS A 114 2.64 12.66 4.78
N PRO A 115 1.70 13.34 5.45
CA PRO A 115 0.29 13.02 5.27
C PRO A 115 -0.20 13.46 3.89
N TRP A 116 -1.04 12.62 3.25
CA TRP A 116 -2.05 13.10 2.31
C TRP A 116 -3.42 12.99 2.99
N ILE A 117 -4.26 14.01 2.83
CA ILE A 117 -5.58 14.04 3.46
C ILE A 117 -6.67 14.00 2.40
N GLN A 118 -7.58 13.05 2.55
CA GLN A 118 -8.77 12.94 1.71
C GLN A 118 -9.93 13.77 2.27
N THR A 119 -10.58 14.60 1.45
CA THR A 119 -11.83 15.29 1.82
C THR A 119 -13.01 14.31 1.75
N SER A 120 -13.42 13.78 2.90
CA SER A 120 -14.55 12.85 3.06
C SER A 120 -15.06 12.86 4.50
N TYR A 121 -16.17 12.21 4.85
CA TYR A 121 -17.32 11.90 3.99
C TYR A 121 -18.38 13.00 4.16
N GLY A 122 -19.66 12.66 4.08
CA GLY A 122 -20.77 13.59 4.31
C GLY A 122 -20.93 13.94 5.80
N ASN A 123 -21.90 14.82 6.08
CA ASN A 123 -22.26 15.24 7.43
C ASN A 123 -23.79 15.39 7.56
N SER A 124 -24.40 14.51 8.37
CA SER A 124 -25.85 14.40 8.52
C SER A 124 -26.50 15.53 9.30
N ILE A 125 -25.72 16.42 9.94
CA ILE A 125 -26.28 17.64 10.57
C ILE A 125 -26.83 18.62 9.53
N TYR A 126 -26.44 18.46 8.25
CA TYR A 126 -26.95 19.22 7.12
C TYR A 126 -27.92 18.37 6.30
N GLU A 127 -29.09 18.92 6.01
CA GLU A 127 -30.04 18.32 5.07
C GLU A 127 -29.35 18.14 3.72
N GLY A 128 -29.37 16.92 3.16
CA GLY A 128 -28.67 16.60 1.91
C GLY A 128 -27.14 16.64 2.02
N GLY A 129 -26.57 16.58 3.22
CA GLY A 129 -25.11 16.55 3.46
C GLY A 129 -24.44 15.19 3.33
N GLY A 130 -25.21 14.13 3.05
CA GLY A 130 -24.72 12.77 3.02
C GLY A 130 -24.47 12.20 4.42
N GLU A 131 -23.77 11.08 4.48
CA GLU A 131 -23.46 10.36 5.72
C GLU A 131 -21.95 10.24 5.91
N ALA A 132 -21.51 10.02 7.16
CA ALA A 132 -20.10 9.81 7.49
C ALA A 132 -19.55 8.47 6.95
N ALA A 133 -20.43 7.54 6.55
CA ALA A 133 -20.07 6.19 6.11
C ALA A 133 -19.63 6.13 4.63
N LEU A 134 -18.94 5.03 4.28
CA LEU A 134 -18.60 4.70 2.90
C LEU A 134 -19.88 4.65 2.04
N ALA A 135 -19.80 5.17 0.81
CA ALA A 135 -20.93 5.29 -0.11
C ALA A 135 -22.13 6.13 0.41
N GLY A 136 -21.96 6.86 1.52
CA GLY A 136 -22.97 7.68 2.20
C GLY A 136 -23.58 8.81 1.37
N GLY A 137 -22.99 9.13 0.21
CA GLY A 137 -23.43 10.17 -0.71
C GLY A 137 -22.65 11.48 -0.54
N ILE A 138 -22.43 12.20 -1.64
CA ILE A 138 -21.89 13.56 -1.61
C ILE A 138 -22.97 14.56 -1.16
N PRO A 139 -22.59 15.77 -0.70
CA PRO A 139 -23.52 16.88 -0.50
C PRO A 139 -24.30 17.22 -1.78
N THR A 140 -25.62 17.41 -1.67
CA THR A 140 -26.50 17.69 -2.83
C THR A 140 -27.38 18.92 -2.67
N SER A 141 -27.75 19.30 -1.45
CA SER A 141 -28.55 20.51 -1.20
C SER A 141 -27.67 21.77 -1.27
N GLU A 142 -28.27 22.93 -1.54
CA GLU A 142 -27.54 24.19 -1.56
C GLU A 142 -26.89 24.49 -0.19
N VAL A 143 -27.61 24.23 0.91
CA VAL A 143 -27.09 24.45 2.27
C VAL A 143 -25.92 23.51 2.58
N ALA A 144 -26.00 22.24 2.19
CA ALA A 144 -24.93 21.28 2.42
C ALA A 144 -23.72 21.55 1.53
N LEU A 145 -23.92 21.96 0.28
CA LEU A 145 -22.82 22.35 -0.62
C LEU A 145 -22.09 23.60 -0.13
N LYS A 146 -22.79 24.58 0.45
CA LYS A 146 -22.15 25.75 1.09
C LYS A 146 -21.39 25.36 2.35
N ALA A 147 -21.95 24.46 3.17
CA ALA A 147 -21.28 23.98 4.37
C ALA A 147 -20.03 23.14 4.04
N TRP A 148 -20.10 22.30 3.00
CA TRP A 148 -18.96 21.58 2.45
C TRP A 148 -17.84 22.53 2.04
N ASP A 149 -18.15 23.59 1.30
CA ASP A 149 -17.14 24.57 0.88
C ASP A 149 -16.44 25.21 2.06
N ALA A 150 -17.21 25.64 3.06
CA ALA A 150 -16.68 26.25 4.28
C ALA A 150 -15.78 25.28 5.05
N TRP A 151 -16.17 24.00 5.13
CA TRP A 151 -15.36 22.98 5.78
C TRP A 151 -14.07 22.67 5.02
N VAL A 152 -14.13 22.49 3.69
CA VAL A 152 -12.93 22.25 2.87
C VAL A 152 -11.98 23.45 2.97
N GLN A 153 -12.51 24.67 2.91
CA GLN A 153 -11.72 25.88 3.10
C GLN A 153 -11.05 25.92 4.48
N ALA A 154 -11.80 25.64 5.55
CA ALA A 154 -11.26 25.62 6.91
C ALA A 154 -10.19 24.53 7.08
N LEU A 155 -10.42 23.33 6.55
CA LEU A 155 -9.50 22.20 6.59
C LEU A 155 -8.17 22.55 5.89
N VAL A 156 -8.24 23.01 4.63
CA VAL A 156 -7.03 23.35 3.86
C VAL A 156 -6.29 24.50 4.53
N LYS A 157 -7.00 25.56 4.94
CA LYS A 157 -6.38 26.72 5.60
C LYS A 157 -5.67 26.34 6.90
N HIS A 158 -6.22 25.41 7.68
CA HIS A 158 -5.65 24.92 8.93
C HIS A 158 -4.37 24.07 8.72
N PHE A 159 -4.35 23.25 7.67
CA PHE A 159 -3.26 22.30 7.42
C PHE A 159 -2.26 22.70 6.33
N LYS A 160 -2.47 23.79 5.57
CA LYS A 160 -1.65 24.13 4.38
C LYS A 160 -0.13 24.26 4.58
N ASN A 161 0.33 24.49 5.81
CA ASN A 161 1.76 24.54 6.14
C ASN A 161 2.36 23.18 6.53
N ARG A 162 1.52 22.16 6.69
CA ARG A 162 1.85 20.80 7.15
C ARG A 162 1.49 19.73 6.13
N VAL A 163 0.49 19.99 5.28
CA VAL A 163 -0.04 19.07 4.28
C VAL A 163 -0.15 19.79 2.94
N THR A 164 0.32 19.13 1.89
CA THR A 164 0.32 19.63 0.50
C THR A 164 -0.37 18.69 -0.47
N GLU A 165 -0.79 17.50 -0.03
CA GLU A 165 -1.45 16.49 -0.87
C GLU A 165 -2.89 16.29 -0.41
N TRP A 166 -3.84 16.50 -1.31
CA TRP A 166 -5.28 16.48 -1.02
C TRP A 166 -6.01 15.54 -1.96
N GLU A 167 -6.67 14.53 -1.42
CA GLU A 167 -7.48 13.57 -2.19
C GLU A 167 -8.96 13.92 -2.15
N ILE A 168 -9.64 13.96 -3.29
CA ILE A 168 -11.04 14.35 -3.36
C ILE A 168 -11.92 13.11 -3.32
N TRP A 169 -12.60 12.94 -2.19
CA TRP A 169 -13.56 11.87 -1.92
C TRP A 169 -12.96 10.45 -1.98
N ASN A 170 -13.76 9.45 -1.60
CA ASN A 170 -13.40 8.03 -1.69
C ASN A 170 -14.44 7.29 -2.52
N GLU A 171 -13.98 6.50 -3.49
CA GLU A 171 -14.82 5.52 -4.20
C GLU A 171 -16.18 6.09 -4.66
N PRO A 172 -16.17 7.22 -5.39
CA PRO A 172 -17.39 7.86 -5.84
C PRO A 172 -18.16 6.99 -6.85
N ASP A 173 -17.48 6.03 -7.48
CA ASP A 173 -18.03 5.03 -8.39
C ASP A 173 -18.67 3.83 -7.68
N LEU A 174 -18.58 3.75 -6.34
CA LEU A 174 -19.31 2.77 -5.53
C LEU A 174 -20.74 3.24 -5.19
N SER A 175 -20.95 4.55 -5.04
CA SER A 175 -22.23 5.08 -4.57
C SER A 175 -23.26 5.13 -5.69
N LYS A 176 -24.47 4.64 -5.40
CA LYS A 176 -25.64 4.75 -6.28
C LYS A 176 -26.46 6.02 -6.04
N LYS A 177 -26.06 6.86 -5.06
CA LYS A 177 -26.81 8.06 -4.65
C LYS A 177 -26.55 9.27 -5.56
N PHE A 178 -25.53 9.22 -6.42
CA PHE A 178 -25.19 10.29 -7.35
C PHE A 178 -24.53 9.72 -8.62
N THR A 179 -24.57 10.49 -9.71
CA THR A 179 -23.99 10.12 -11.00
C THR A 179 -22.55 10.62 -11.15
N ALA A 180 -21.80 10.04 -12.09
CA ALA A 180 -20.46 10.52 -12.45
C ALA A 180 -20.45 12.02 -12.85
N SER A 181 -21.50 12.53 -13.52
CA SER A 181 -21.62 13.95 -13.85
C SER A 181 -21.88 14.83 -12.63
N GLN A 182 -22.63 14.37 -11.63
CA GLN A 182 -22.78 15.08 -10.36
C GLN A 182 -21.44 15.13 -9.61
N PHE A 183 -20.72 14.01 -9.57
CA PHE A 183 -19.39 13.97 -8.98
C PHE A 183 -18.39 14.85 -9.73
N ALA A 184 -18.43 14.93 -11.06
CA ALA A 184 -17.53 15.79 -11.82
C ALA A 184 -17.62 17.27 -11.40
N ARG A 185 -18.84 17.77 -11.17
CA ARG A 185 -19.07 19.13 -10.64
C ARG A 185 -18.59 19.27 -9.20
N PHE A 186 -18.79 18.23 -8.39
CA PHE A 186 -18.31 18.22 -7.00
C PHE A 186 -16.78 18.17 -6.90
N HIS A 187 -16.12 17.40 -7.77
CA HIS A 187 -14.66 17.38 -7.92
C HIS A 187 -14.15 18.76 -8.30
N GLU A 188 -14.71 19.37 -9.34
CA GLU A 188 -14.33 20.72 -9.76
C GLU A 188 -14.48 21.74 -8.61
N ARG A 189 -15.62 21.71 -7.91
CA ARG A 189 -15.92 22.59 -6.77
C ARG A 189 -14.87 22.44 -5.67
N THR A 190 -14.64 21.22 -5.20
CA THR A 190 -13.71 20.91 -4.11
C THR A 190 -12.27 21.24 -4.50
N ALA A 191 -11.84 20.82 -5.69
CA ALA A 191 -10.49 21.08 -6.20
C ALA A 191 -10.22 22.58 -6.39
N SER A 192 -11.21 23.35 -6.84
CA SER A 192 -11.08 24.80 -7.01
C SER A 192 -10.82 25.49 -5.67
N ILE A 193 -11.51 25.07 -4.59
CA ILE A 193 -11.32 25.60 -3.23
C ILE A 193 -9.91 25.26 -2.71
N ILE A 194 -9.49 24.00 -2.87
CA ILE A 194 -8.14 23.57 -2.47
C ILE A 194 -7.08 24.40 -3.19
N ARG A 195 -7.19 24.55 -4.52
CA ARG A 195 -6.25 25.33 -5.33
C ARG A 195 -6.25 26.82 -4.95
N GLN A 196 -7.39 27.38 -4.57
CA GLN A 196 -7.49 28.77 -4.13
C GLN A 196 -6.78 29.00 -2.78
N GLU A 197 -6.97 28.10 -1.81
CA GLU A 197 -6.35 28.22 -0.47
C GLU A 197 -4.86 27.82 -0.46
N GLN A 198 -4.46 26.91 -1.36
CA GLN A 198 -3.11 26.44 -1.53
C GLN A 198 -2.78 26.25 -3.03
N PRO A 199 -2.27 27.31 -3.71
CA PRO A 199 -2.00 27.28 -5.16
C PRO A 199 -1.10 26.15 -5.64
N ASP A 200 -0.15 25.70 -4.81
CA ASP A 200 0.79 24.63 -5.14
C ASP A 200 0.36 23.26 -4.59
N ALA A 201 -0.89 23.13 -4.12
CA ALA A 201 -1.44 21.86 -3.66
C ALA A 201 -1.34 20.78 -4.74
N ARG A 202 -1.01 19.56 -4.35
CA ARG A 202 -1.11 18.39 -5.20
C ARG A 202 -2.48 17.77 -5.03
N ILE A 203 -3.30 17.84 -6.08
CA ILE A 203 -4.69 17.41 -6.07
C ILE A 203 -4.78 15.98 -6.61
N ILE A 204 -5.22 15.08 -5.76
CA ILE A 204 -5.41 13.65 -6.04
C ILE A 204 -6.91 13.42 -6.28
N GLY A 205 -7.22 12.79 -7.40
CA GLY A 205 -8.60 12.67 -7.86
C GLY A 205 -9.09 11.23 -8.00
N LEU A 206 -10.42 11.15 -7.96
CA LEU A 206 -11.25 10.00 -8.32
C LEU A 206 -11.30 8.84 -7.32
N ALA A 207 -10.18 8.35 -6.78
CA ALA A 207 -10.18 7.21 -5.83
C ALA A 207 -11.07 6.02 -6.28
N LEU A 208 -10.95 5.60 -7.54
CA LEU A 208 -11.90 4.68 -8.20
C LEU A 208 -11.80 3.24 -7.70
N CYS A 209 -12.91 2.54 -7.41
CA CYS A 209 -12.87 1.13 -6.94
C CYS A 209 -13.57 0.10 -7.84
N CYS A 210 -14.55 0.51 -8.63
CA CYS A 210 -15.47 -0.40 -9.31
C CYS A 210 -14.94 -0.89 -10.66
N MET A 211 -15.74 -1.70 -11.38
CA MET A 211 -15.38 -2.15 -12.73
C MET A 211 -15.44 -1.03 -13.77
N THR A 212 -16.09 0.10 -13.46
CA THR A 212 -16.46 1.20 -14.35
C THR A 212 -15.47 2.38 -14.33
N TRP A 213 -14.19 2.13 -14.00
CA TRP A 213 -13.18 3.19 -13.86
C TRP A 213 -13.10 4.10 -15.08
N ASN A 214 -13.14 3.49 -16.27
CA ASN A 214 -12.86 4.19 -17.51
C ASN A 214 -14.00 5.12 -17.89
N GLU A 215 -15.25 4.67 -17.79
CA GLU A 215 -16.45 5.46 -18.07
C GLU A 215 -16.63 6.59 -17.04
N TYR A 216 -16.33 6.29 -15.78
CA TYR A 216 -16.41 7.26 -14.70
C TYR A 216 -15.35 8.36 -14.88
N ALA A 217 -14.09 7.97 -15.14
CA ALA A 217 -13.02 8.90 -15.43
C ALA A 217 -13.30 9.72 -16.69
N ASP A 218 -13.75 9.11 -17.79
CA ASP A 218 -14.07 9.82 -19.04
C ASP A 218 -15.11 10.92 -18.82
N THR A 219 -16.12 10.65 -17.98
CA THR A 219 -17.15 11.64 -17.61
C THR A 219 -16.55 12.82 -16.86
N VAL A 220 -15.73 12.57 -15.84
CA VAL A 220 -15.10 13.63 -15.05
C VAL A 220 -14.12 14.45 -15.90
N LEU A 221 -13.30 13.79 -16.72
CA LEU A 221 -12.31 14.45 -17.57
C LEU A 221 -12.96 15.24 -18.71
N THR A 222 -14.09 14.77 -19.26
CA THR A 222 -14.89 15.53 -20.23
C THR A 222 -15.39 16.83 -19.60
N HIS A 223 -15.92 16.76 -18.38
CA HIS A 223 -16.36 17.94 -17.63
C HIS A 223 -15.21 18.93 -17.41
N LEU A 224 -14.09 18.48 -16.82
CA LEU A 224 -12.92 19.32 -16.56
C LEU A 224 -12.33 19.93 -17.84
N SER A 225 -12.37 19.21 -18.95
CA SER A 225 -11.98 19.72 -20.27
C SER A 225 -12.91 20.83 -20.75
N THR A 226 -14.21 20.63 -20.61
CA THR A 226 -15.26 21.56 -21.07
C THR A 226 -15.20 22.90 -20.33
N VAL A 227 -14.91 22.86 -19.02
CA VAL A 227 -14.78 24.08 -18.20
C VAL A 227 -13.34 24.63 -18.15
N ASN A 228 -12.42 24.08 -18.95
CA ASN A 228 -11.01 24.47 -19.02
C ASN A 228 -10.26 24.44 -17.66
N LYS A 229 -10.51 23.42 -16.85
CA LYS A 229 -9.93 23.23 -15.50
C LYS A 229 -9.19 21.90 -15.34
N LYS A 230 -8.45 21.50 -16.36
CA LYS A 230 -7.64 20.25 -16.33
C LYS A 230 -6.54 20.26 -15.25
N ASN A 231 -6.11 21.44 -14.80
CA ASN A 231 -5.15 21.63 -13.71
C ASN A 231 -5.71 21.33 -12.30
N LEU A 232 -6.97 20.89 -12.20
CA LEU A 232 -7.62 20.47 -10.96
C LEU A 232 -7.45 18.97 -10.66
N MET A 233 -6.47 18.31 -11.30
CA MET A 233 -6.08 16.94 -11.01
C MET A 233 -4.63 16.72 -11.43
N ASP A 234 -3.77 16.49 -10.44
CA ASP A 234 -2.34 16.21 -10.64
C ASP A 234 -2.06 14.69 -10.60
N VAL A 235 -2.89 13.96 -9.87
CA VAL A 235 -2.78 12.51 -9.66
C VAL A 235 -4.15 11.86 -9.78
N VAL A 236 -4.21 10.69 -10.40
CA VAL A 236 -5.38 9.81 -10.34
C VAL A 236 -5.13 8.64 -9.40
N THR A 237 -6.06 8.41 -8.47
CA THR A 237 -6.06 7.24 -7.59
C THR A 237 -7.09 6.18 -7.97
N PHE A 238 -6.74 4.92 -7.73
CA PHE A 238 -7.61 3.76 -7.95
C PHE A 238 -7.31 2.61 -6.97
N HIS A 239 -8.32 1.80 -6.67
CA HIS A 239 -8.37 0.75 -5.65
C HIS A 239 -8.64 -0.63 -6.29
N GLY A 240 -7.72 -1.07 -7.16
CA GLY A 240 -7.91 -2.24 -8.03
C GLY A 240 -7.79 -3.58 -7.33
N TYR A 241 -8.73 -3.93 -6.45
CA TYR A 241 -8.78 -5.24 -5.80
C TYR A 241 -9.05 -6.35 -6.83
N ALA A 242 -8.18 -7.37 -6.80
CA ALA A 242 -8.27 -8.57 -7.61
C ALA A 242 -7.61 -9.73 -6.85
N LEU A 243 -8.14 -10.95 -6.99
CA LEU A 243 -7.54 -12.12 -6.32
C LEU A 243 -6.10 -12.36 -6.79
N ARG A 244 -5.86 -12.24 -8.10
CA ARG A 244 -4.52 -12.18 -8.68
C ARG A 244 -4.14 -10.69 -8.88
N PRO A 245 -3.09 -10.18 -8.21
CA PRO A 245 -2.71 -8.76 -8.28
C PRO A 245 -2.54 -8.23 -9.70
N GLU A 246 -2.01 -9.05 -10.61
CA GLU A 246 -1.65 -8.68 -11.97
C GLU A 246 -2.86 -8.43 -12.88
N ASP A 247 -4.04 -8.94 -12.54
CA ASP A 247 -5.26 -8.77 -13.34
C ASP A 247 -5.73 -7.31 -13.37
N THR A 248 -5.27 -6.48 -12.43
CA THR A 248 -5.58 -5.05 -12.36
C THR A 248 -5.01 -4.26 -13.55
N TYR A 249 -3.86 -4.67 -14.11
CA TYR A 249 -3.07 -3.80 -14.99
C TYR A 249 -3.71 -3.54 -16.34
N LYS A 250 -4.50 -4.50 -16.86
CA LYS A 250 -5.31 -4.27 -18.07
C LYS A 250 -6.21 -3.04 -17.89
N ARG A 251 -6.85 -2.90 -16.72
CA ARG A 251 -7.72 -1.76 -16.42
C ARG A 251 -6.93 -0.47 -16.26
N VAL A 252 -5.77 -0.52 -15.61
CA VAL A 252 -4.87 0.64 -15.48
C VAL A 252 -4.42 1.14 -16.85
N ASP A 253 -4.11 0.24 -17.78
CA ASP A 253 -3.71 0.61 -19.14
C ASP A 253 -4.87 1.21 -19.95
N GLU A 254 -6.11 0.74 -19.77
CA GLU A 254 -7.28 1.41 -20.35
C GLU A 254 -7.52 2.78 -19.72
N LEU A 255 -7.36 2.93 -18.40
CA LEU A 255 -7.46 4.22 -17.73
C LEU A 255 -6.42 5.22 -18.26
N ARG A 256 -5.19 4.77 -18.53
CA ARG A 256 -4.16 5.58 -19.20
C ARG A 256 -4.59 6.09 -20.57
N LYS A 257 -5.24 5.25 -21.37
CA LYS A 257 -5.79 5.67 -22.68
C LYS A 257 -6.89 6.72 -22.52
N VAL A 258 -7.75 6.60 -21.50
CA VAL A 258 -8.78 7.61 -21.22
C VAL A 258 -8.14 8.97 -20.92
N PHE A 259 -7.16 9.05 -20.01
CA PHE A 259 -6.48 10.32 -19.73
C PHE A 259 -5.73 10.87 -20.95
N ALA A 260 -5.08 10.01 -21.74
CA ALA A 260 -4.42 10.40 -22.97
C ALA A 260 -5.39 10.97 -24.02
N LYS A 261 -6.59 10.38 -24.17
CA LYS A 261 -7.68 10.89 -25.02
C LYS A 261 -8.06 12.33 -24.66
N HIS A 262 -8.02 12.68 -23.36
CA HIS A 262 -8.30 14.04 -22.88
C HIS A 262 -7.06 14.96 -22.88
N GLY A 263 -5.90 14.48 -23.30
CA GLY A 263 -4.65 15.26 -23.26
C GLY A 263 -4.24 15.66 -21.84
N MET A 264 -4.62 14.86 -20.83
CA MET A 264 -4.29 15.11 -19.44
C MET A 264 -3.12 14.22 -19.03
N GLN A 265 -2.03 14.85 -18.61
CA GLN A 265 -0.87 14.16 -18.04
C GLN A 265 -0.99 14.21 -16.52
N VAL A 266 -1.15 13.04 -15.91
CA VAL A 266 -1.26 12.88 -14.46
C VAL A 266 -0.32 11.79 -13.99
N GLU A 267 0.00 11.81 -12.70
CA GLU A 267 0.61 10.66 -12.06
C GLU A 267 -0.44 9.59 -11.74
N TYR A 268 -0.03 8.32 -11.83
CA TYR A 268 -0.87 7.18 -11.49
C TYR A 268 -0.49 6.65 -10.12
N MET A 269 -1.49 6.50 -9.27
CA MET A 269 -1.29 6.01 -7.92
C MET A 269 -2.35 4.97 -7.57
N GLN A 270 -1.90 3.87 -7.02
CA GLN A 270 -2.76 2.93 -6.34
C GLN A 270 -3.05 3.54 -4.94
N GLY A 271 -4.32 3.85 -4.65
CA GLY A 271 -4.76 4.63 -3.47
C GLY A 271 -5.18 3.81 -2.25
N GLU A 272 -5.68 2.59 -2.45
CA GLU A 272 -6.07 1.62 -1.42
C GLU A 272 -6.03 0.17 -1.94
N ASN A 273 -5.13 -0.69 -1.44
CA ASN A 273 -5.07 -2.12 -1.84
C ASN A 273 -4.26 -2.94 -0.84
N GLY A 274 -4.71 -4.16 -0.59
CA GLY A 274 -4.09 -5.11 0.34
C GLY A 274 -4.89 -6.41 0.39
N ALA A 275 -4.27 -7.50 0.83
CA ALA A 275 -4.95 -8.78 1.00
C ALA A 275 -5.35 -9.03 2.47
N PRO A 276 -6.50 -9.67 2.73
CA PRO A 276 -6.83 -10.13 4.09
C PRO A 276 -5.80 -11.13 4.61
N SER A 277 -5.78 -11.33 5.94
CA SER A 277 -4.82 -12.24 6.60
C SER A 277 -5.48 -13.37 7.38
N THR A 278 -6.79 -13.54 7.25
CA THR A 278 -7.59 -14.52 8.01
C THR A 278 -8.58 -15.25 7.10
N PRO A 279 -9.09 -16.42 7.51
CA PRO A 279 -10.16 -17.14 6.80
C PRO A 279 -11.38 -16.26 6.47
N LYS A 280 -12.13 -16.65 5.44
CA LYS A 280 -13.28 -15.89 4.89
C LYS A 280 -14.41 -15.68 5.91
N GLU A 281 -14.49 -16.52 6.92
CA GLU A 281 -15.46 -16.47 8.02
C GLU A 281 -15.13 -15.36 9.03
N ILE A 282 -13.89 -14.88 9.05
CA ILE A 282 -13.40 -13.86 9.99
C ILE A 282 -13.29 -12.49 9.32
N THR A 283 -12.71 -12.42 8.12
CA THR A 283 -12.46 -11.13 7.47
C THR A 283 -13.69 -10.60 6.73
N ILE A 284 -13.83 -9.27 6.73
CA ILE A 284 -14.80 -8.56 5.90
C ILE A 284 -14.11 -7.68 4.83
N GLY A 285 -14.91 -7.01 4.01
CA GLY A 285 -14.45 -6.12 2.95
C GLY A 285 -14.02 -6.83 1.67
N ALA A 286 -13.31 -6.12 0.80
CA ALA A 286 -12.85 -6.64 -0.49
C ALA A 286 -11.98 -7.90 -0.33
N MET A 287 -12.06 -8.80 -1.31
CA MET A 287 -11.30 -10.06 -1.37
C MET A 287 -11.65 -11.10 -0.28
N ARG A 288 -12.79 -10.97 0.40
CA ARG A 288 -13.19 -11.90 1.47
C ARG A 288 -13.70 -13.26 0.97
N GLU A 289 -13.76 -13.50 -0.32
CA GLU A 289 -14.44 -14.66 -0.93
C GLU A 289 -13.64 -15.97 -0.82
N ARG A 290 -12.46 -15.94 -0.19
CA ARG A 290 -11.58 -17.10 -0.01
C ARG A 290 -10.86 -17.05 1.33
N ASP A 291 -10.28 -18.18 1.71
CA ASP A 291 -9.41 -18.25 2.87
C ASP A 291 -8.08 -17.55 2.62
N TRP A 292 -7.72 -16.70 3.57
CA TRP A 292 -6.42 -16.06 3.63
C TRP A 292 -5.67 -16.48 4.89
N THR A 293 -4.37 -16.30 4.80
CA THR A 293 -3.39 -16.49 5.87
C THR A 293 -2.44 -15.29 5.85
N GLU A 294 -1.66 -15.11 6.91
CA GLU A 294 -0.60 -14.10 6.87
C GLU A 294 0.40 -14.35 5.72
N LEU A 295 0.61 -15.62 5.32
CA LEU A 295 1.47 -15.98 4.18
C LEU A 295 0.87 -15.54 2.85
N THR A 296 -0.39 -15.86 2.58
CA THR A 296 -1.03 -15.43 1.34
C THR A 296 -1.27 -13.93 1.28
N GLN A 297 -1.46 -13.26 2.43
CA GLN A 297 -1.45 -11.79 2.54
C GLN A 297 -0.13 -11.22 2.03
N VAL A 298 0.99 -11.57 2.66
CA VAL A 298 2.27 -10.94 2.33
C VAL A 298 2.70 -11.22 0.90
N LYS A 299 2.46 -12.44 0.38
CA LYS A 299 2.77 -12.76 -1.02
C LYS A 299 2.00 -11.86 -1.98
N TRP A 300 0.72 -11.63 -1.70
CA TRP A 300 -0.13 -10.78 -2.51
C TRP A 300 0.30 -9.31 -2.42
N ASP A 301 0.53 -8.80 -1.20
CA ASP A 301 0.95 -7.41 -0.96
C ASP A 301 2.25 -7.09 -1.70
N LEU A 302 3.25 -7.97 -1.60
CA LEU A 302 4.53 -7.79 -2.29
C LEU A 302 4.37 -7.79 -3.82
N ARG A 303 3.56 -8.71 -4.39
CA ARG A 303 3.28 -8.74 -5.84
C ARG A 303 2.60 -7.47 -6.32
N ARG A 304 1.64 -6.95 -5.53
CA ARG A 304 0.98 -5.69 -5.82
C ARG A 304 1.97 -4.53 -5.78
N MET A 305 2.70 -4.37 -4.68
CA MET A 305 3.65 -3.27 -4.47
C MET A 305 4.73 -3.23 -5.56
N LEU A 306 5.38 -4.36 -5.86
CA LEU A 306 6.45 -4.39 -6.85
C LEU A 306 5.94 -4.41 -8.29
N GLY A 307 4.73 -4.91 -8.52
CA GLY A 307 4.08 -4.82 -9.82
C GLY A 307 3.68 -3.39 -10.19
N ASP A 308 3.19 -2.61 -9.22
CA ASP A 308 2.88 -1.18 -9.36
C ASP A 308 4.18 -0.39 -9.54
N HIS A 309 5.15 -0.57 -8.63
CA HIS A 309 6.42 0.13 -8.69
C HIS A 309 7.15 -0.15 -9.99
N GLY A 310 7.25 -1.41 -10.43
CA GLY A 310 7.83 -1.78 -11.73
C GLY A 310 7.18 -1.05 -12.92
N ARG A 311 5.89 -0.72 -12.83
CA ARG A 311 5.10 0.00 -13.85
C ARG A 311 5.03 1.51 -13.62
N GLY A 312 5.75 2.05 -12.64
CA GLY A 312 5.81 3.48 -12.35
C GLY A 312 4.56 4.01 -11.67
N ILE A 313 3.87 3.16 -10.93
CA ILE A 313 2.68 3.49 -10.15
C ILE A 313 3.13 3.60 -8.69
N SER A 314 2.79 4.71 -8.03
CA SER A 314 2.95 4.83 -6.58
C SER A 314 1.93 3.94 -5.85
N THR A 315 2.29 3.36 -4.71
CA THR A 315 1.43 2.40 -4.00
C THR A 315 1.15 2.87 -2.58
N ASN A 316 -0.12 2.83 -2.19
CA ASN A 316 -0.57 2.93 -0.81
C ASN A 316 -1.02 1.55 -0.31
N LEU A 317 -0.19 0.93 0.52
CA LEU A 317 -0.48 -0.37 1.09
C LEU A 317 -1.60 -0.22 2.13
N PHE A 318 -2.74 -0.86 1.89
CA PHE A 318 -3.89 -0.84 2.77
C PHE A 318 -3.84 -2.05 3.70
N THR A 319 -3.65 -1.90 5.00
CA THR A 319 -3.48 -0.66 5.79
C THR A 319 -2.54 -0.93 6.96
N ILE A 320 -2.19 0.05 7.80
CA ILE A 320 -1.22 -0.17 8.89
C ILE A 320 -1.72 -1.17 9.95
N SER A 321 -3.00 -1.13 10.31
CA SER A 321 -3.57 -1.95 11.40
C SER A 321 -4.93 -2.52 11.02
N ASP A 322 -5.28 -3.69 11.55
CA ASP A 322 -6.60 -4.28 11.33
C ASP A 322 -7.73 -3.33 11.79
N ILE A 323 -8.77 -3.27 10.97
CA ILE A 323 -9.87 -2.30 11.10
C ILE A 323 -11.09 -2.98 11.72
N HIS A 324 -11.65 -2.37 12.77
CA HIS A 324 -12.81 -2.87 13.49
C HIS A 324 -14.06 -2.05 13.14
N TYR A 325 -14.91 -2.61 12.28
CA TYR A 325 -16.17 -2.02 11.87
C TYR A 325 -17.27 -2.29 12.89
N ALA A 326 -17.95 -1.24 13.33
CA ALA A 326 -19.04 -1.29 14.30
C ALA A 326 -20.39 -1.66 13.66
N ALA A 327 -21.36 -2.03 14.49
CA ALA A 327 -22.74 -2.20 14.05
C ALA A 327 -23.32 -0.85 13.57
N GLY A 328 -24.08 -0.87 12.48
CA GLY A 328 -24.69 0.32 11.89
C GLY A 328 -23.86 1.02 10.80
N ASP A 329 -22.65 0.54 10.50
CA ASP A 329 -21.94 0.91 9.27
C ASP A 329 -22.38 -0.01 8.10
N HIS A 330 -21.90 0.27 6.89
CA HIS A 330 -22.14 -0.53 5.68
C HIS A 330 -21.62 -1.99 5.80
N MET A 331 -20.78 -2.29 6.79
CA MET A 331 -20.37 -3.63 7.19
C MET A 331 -20.06 -3.69 8.69
N THR A 332 -19.97 -4.89 9.26
CA THR A 332 -19.64 -5.11 10.68
C THR A 332 -18.65 -6.27 10.81
N GLY A 333 -17.63 -6.12 11.66
CA GLY A 333 -16.57 -7.13 11.86
C GLY A 333 -15.16 -6.58 11.61
N VAL A 334 -14.20 -7.47 11.42
CA VAL A 334 -12.78 -7.10 11.27
C VAL A 334 -12.33 -7.21 9.82
N ASN A 335 -11.76 -6.15 9.28
CA ASN A 335 -11.04 -6.21 8.01
C ASN A 335 -9.56 -6.50 8.31
N SER A 336 -9.12 -7.73 8.04
CA SER A 336 -7.81 -8.24 8.47
C SER A 336 -6.64 -7.90 7.54
N LYS A 337 -6.79 -6.85 6.71
CA LYS A 337 -5.75 -6.38 5.78
C LYS A 337 -4.59 -5.64 6.47
N GLY A 338 -4.71 -5.33 7.76
CA GLY A 338 -3.70 -4.59 8.49
C GLY A 338 -2.35 -5.31 8.52
N LEU A 339 -1.26 -4.54 8.52
CA LEU A 339 0.09 -5.08 8.80
C LEU A 339 0.29 -5.42 10.27
N LEU A 340 -0.48 -4.78 11.15
CA LEU A 340 -0.52 -5.03 12.58
C LEU A 340 -1.83 -5.73 12.94
N LYS A 341 -1.72 -6.85 13.65
CA LYS A 341 -2.87 -7.52 14.24
C LYS A 341 -3.36 -6.73 15.45
N THR A 342 -4.66 -6.51 15.56
CA THR A 342 -5.27 -5.75 16.64
C THR A 342 -6.20 -6.61 17.49
N ASN A 343 -6.31 -6.25 18.77
CA ASN A 343 -7.37 -6.73 19.66
C ASN A 343 -8.71 -6.05 19.33
N PRO A 344 -9.86 -6.57 19.81
CA PRO A 344 -11.17 -5.93 19.64
C PRO A 344 -11.27 -4.48 20.13
N ASP A 345 -10.44 -4.08 21.10
CA ASP A 345 -10.33 -2.71 21.61
C ASP A 345 -9.42 -1.81 20.75
N LYS A 346 -8.95 -2.32 19.60
CA LYS A 346 -8.03 -1.68 18.64
C LYS A 346 -6.60 -1.50 19.15
N THR A 347 -6.24 -2.05 20.31
CA THR A 347 -4.82 -2.11 20.73
C THR A 347 -4.03 -3.08 19.85
N ILE A 348 -2.72 -2.86 19.70
CA ILE A 348 -1.87 -3.73 18.87
C ILE A 348 -1.51 -4.99 19.63
N GLU A 349 -1.86 -6.15 19.08
CA GLU A 349 -1.43 -7.46 19.60
C GLU A 349 0.01 -7.74 19.18
N ARG A 350 0.30 -7.63 17.88
CA ARG A 350 1.64 -7.82 17.29
C ARG A 350 1.71 -7.38 15.82
N PRO A 351 2.91 -7.14 15.28
CA PRO A 351 3.13 -7.14 13.84
C PRO A 351 2.82 -8.51 13.21
N LYS A 352 2.27 -8.48 11.99
CA LYS A 352 2.15 -9.64 11.10
C LYS A 352 3.42 -9.78 10.26
N ILE A 353 3.59 -10.91 9.59
CA ILE A 353 4.77 -11.11 8.71
C ILE A 353 4.82 -10.06 7.58
N ALA A 354 3.66 -9.57 7.14
CA ALA A 354 3.54 -8.52 6.13
C ALA A 354 4.22 -7.20 6.56
N TYR A 355 4.21 -6.87 7.85
CA TYR A 355 4.89 -5.67 8.37
C TYR A 355 6.40 -5.74 8.10
N LYS A 356 7.04 -6.87 8.43
CA LYS A 356 8.49 -7.03 8.22
C LYS A 356 8.85 -7.08 6.74
N ALA A 357 8.03 -7.74 5.93
CA ALA A 357 8.24 -7.79 4.48
C ALA A 357 8.09 -6.40 3.84
N ALA A 358 7.11 -5.60 4.28
CA ALA A 358 6.96 -4.21 3.83
C ALA A 358 8.19 -3.37 4.20
N GLN A 359 8.77 -3.53 5.40
CA GLN A 359 10.04 -2.87 5.76
C GLN A 359 11.17 -3.22 4.78
N ASN A 360 11.28 -4.48 4.36
CA ASN A 360 12.29 -4.90 3.38
C ASN A 360 12.10 -4.15 2.05
N ILE A 361 10.87 -4.06 1.54
CA ILE A 361 10.58 -3.35 0.29
C ILE A 361 10.82 -1.85 0.42
N PHE A 362 10.27 -1.22 1.45
CA PHE A 362 10.39 0.23 1.64
C PHE A 362 11.85 0.66 1.82
N SER A 363 12.66 -0.18 2.46
CA SER A 363 14.09 0.08 2.64
C SER A 363 14.90 -0.16 1.37
N LEU A 364 14.58 -1.19 0.60
CA LEU A 364 15.36 -1.56 -0.60
C LEU A 364 15.00 -0.71 -1.82
N PHE A 365 13.71 -0.42 -2.02
CA PHE A 365 13.18 0.29 -3.18
C PHE A 365 12.89 1.76 -2.87
N ASP A 366 13.88 2.48 -2.37
CA ASP A 366 13.79 3.92 -2.14
C ASP A 366 14.24 4.74 -3.35
N ASN A 367 14.50 6.04 -3.13
CA ASN A 367 14.99 6.95 -4.15
C ASN A 367 16.43 6.67 -4.64
N GLN A 368 17.16 5.70 -4.10
CA GLN A 368 18.51 5.30 -4.55
C GLN A 368 18.45 4.33 -5.73
N LEU A 369 17.33 3.62 -5.88
CA LEU A 369 17.05 2.81 -7.06
C LEU A 369 16.24 3.62 -8.08
N GLU A 370 16.48 3.35 -9.35
CA GLU A 370 15.65 3.81 -10.45
C GLU A 370 15.24 2.63 -11.32
N ARG A 371 14.04 2.71 -11.89
CA ARG A 371 13.54 1.71 -12.83
C ARG A 371 14.34 1.76 -14.13
N ASN A 372 14.54 0.59 -14.72
CA ASN A 372 15.18 0.44 -16.02
C ASN A 372 14.24 -0.30 -16.98
N PRO A 373 13.14 0.33 -17.43
CA PRO A 373 12.09 -0.34 -18.23
C PRO A 373 12.60 -0.85 -19.59
N GLU A 374 13.66 -0.24 -20.13
CA GLU A 374 14.28 -0.65 -21.39
C GLU A 374 15.06 -1.97 -21.27
N ASN A 375 15.54 -2.31 -20.06
CA ASN A 375 16.28 -3.54 -19.82
C ASN A 375 15.32 -4.71 -19.54
N LYS A 376 14.76 -5.26 -20.61
CA LYS A 376 13.87 -6.41 -20.56
C LYS A 376 14.64 -7.68 -20.22
N LEU A 377 14.18 -8.40 -19.19
CA LEU A 377 14.71 -9.71 -18.86
C LEU A 377 14.18 -10.76 -19.83
N LYS A 378 15.04 -11.69 -20.25
CA LYS A 378 14.62 -12.93 -20.93
C LYS A 378 14.55 -14.04 -19.89
N VAL A 379 13.44 -14.76 -19.83
CA VAL A 379 13.20 -15.87 -18.91
C VAL A 379 12.77 -17.11 -19.70
N ASN A 380 13.14 -18.30 -19.23
CA ASN A 380 12.81 -19.57 -19.89
C ASN A 380 11.51 -20.22 -19.38
N GLN A 381 10.79 -19.55 -18.48
CA GLN A 381 9.55 -20.01 -17.88
C GLN A 381 8.41 -19.07 -18.27
N GLU A 382 7.20 -19.63 -18.43
CA GLU A 382 5.98 -18.86 -18.63
C GLU A 382 5.47 -18.28 -17.31
N ASN A 383 4.62 -17.24 -17.41
CA ASN A 383 3.94 -16.59 -16.29
C ASN A 383 4.93 -16.11 -15.22
N ILE A 384 5.98 -15.44 -15.66
CA ILE A 384 6.97 -14.80 -14.79
C ILE A 384 6.90 -13.29 -14.99
N THR A 385 6.61 -12.56 -13.92
CA THR A 385 6.77 -11.10 -13.93
C THR A 385 8.20 -10.74 -13.56
N THR A 386 8.77 -9.78 -14.29
CA THR A 386 10.11 -9.26 -14.02
C THR A 386 10.18 -7.74 -14.13
N PHE A 387 11.06 -7.14 -13.33
CA PHE A 387 11.44 -5.73 -13.45
C PHE A 387 12.94 -5.56 -13.23
N SER A 388 13.54 -4.59 -13.90
CA SER A 388 14.95 -4.22 -13.74
C SER A 388 15.09 -2.84 -13.14
N TYR A 389 16.11 -2.69 -12.29
CA TYR A 389 16.46 -1.48 -11.58
C TYR A 389 17.96 -1.24 -11.62
N ARG A 390 18.34 0.01 -11.44
CA ARG A 390 19.74 0.45 -11.33
C ARG A 390 19.90 1.29 -10.07
N HIS A 391 20.98 1.05 -9.33
CA HIS A 391 21.36 1.93 -8.24
C HIS A 391 22.03 3.19 -8.78
N LYS A 392 21.46 4.37 -8.48
CA LYS A 392 21.84 5.66 -9.10
C LYS A 392 23.31 6.02 -8.92
N LYS A 393 23.92 5.66 -7.78
CA LYS A 393 25.31 6.05 -7.46
C LYS A 393 26.35 5.07 -7.98
N SER A 394 26.10 3.77 -7.87
CA SER A 394 27.10 2.74 -8.19
C SER A 394 26.87 2.04 -9.53
N ASN A 395 25.73 2.31 -10.18
CA ASN A 395 25.23 1.58 -11.36
C ASN A 395 25.01 0.08 -11.14
N GLY A 396 25.07 -0.40 -9.90
CA GLY A 396 24.78 -1.80 -9.57
C GLY A 396 23.35 -2.16 -9.95
N SER A 397 23.17 -3.36 -10.51
CA SER A 397 21.87 -3.82 -11.00
C SER A 397 21.08 -4.57 -9.95
N LEU A 398 19.76 -4.45 -10.05
CA LEU A 398 18.79 -5.27 -9.32
C LEU A 398 17.69 -5.70 -10.27
N ALA A 399 17.21 -6.92 -10.13
CA ALA A 399 16.01 -7.39 -10.80
C ALA A 399 15.08 -8.09 -9.80
N THR A 400 13.78 -7.84 -9.93
CA THR A 400 12.74 -8.58 -9.20
C THR A 400 12.11 -9.61 -10.12
N ILE A 401 11.76 -10.77 -9.57
CA ILE A 401 11.19 -11.89 -10.31
C ILE A 401 10.20 -12.68 -9.44
N TRP A 402 9.08 -13.10 -10.02
CA TRP A 402 8.12 -14.02 -9.39
C TRP A 402 7.25 -14.72 -10.42
N ALA A 403 6.72 -15.87 -10.03
CA ALA A 403 5.67 -16.56 -10.77
C ALA A 403 4.33 -15.85 -10.54
N ASP A 404 3.64 -15.53 -11.62
CA ASP A 404 2.39 -14.79 -11.60
C ASP A 404 1.20 -15.58 -12.16
N GLU A 405 1.29 -16.89 -12.38
CA GLU A 405 0.21 -17.66 -13.05
C GLU A 405 -1.15 -17.63 -12.33
N ALA A 406 -1.17 -17.42 -11.02
CA ALA A 406 -2.38 -17.51 -10.21
C ALA A 406 -2.32 -16.57 -9.00
N THR A 407 -3.47 -16.46 -8.33
CA THR A 407 -3.60 -15.94 -6.97
C THR A 407 -2.59 -16.64 -6.04
N PRO A 408 -1.90 -15.91 -5.14
CA PRO A 408 -0.96 -16.51 -4.19
C PRO A 408 -1.56 -17.66 -3.38
N ALA A 409 -0.79 -18.74 -3.31
CA ALA A 409 -1.17 -19.99 -2.65
C ALA A 409 -0.40 -20.18 -1.34
N GLU A 410 -0.97 -20.94 -0.41
CA GLU A 410 -0.29 -21.29 0.84
C GLU A 410 0.99 -22.10 0.58
N ARG A 411 0.93 -23.00 -0.41
CA ARG A 411 2.04 -23.83 -0.87
C ARG A 411 2.25 -23.62 -2.36
N TYR A 412 3.49 -23.32 -2.74
CA TYR A 412 3.86 -23.15 -4.14
C TYR A 412 5.27 -23.73 -4.36
N PRO A 413 5.43 -24.78 -5.17
CA PRO A 413 6.74 -25.28 -5.57
C PRO A 413 7.46 -24.24 -6.46
N PRO A 414 8.64 -23.71 -6.06
CA PRO A 414 9.32 -22.70 -6.88
C PRO A 414 9.69 -23.22 -8.26
N LYS A 415 9.50 -22.39 -9.29
CA LYS A 415 9.96 -22.65 -10.65
C LYS A 415 11.47 -22.44 -10.74
N VAL A 416 12.20 -23.49 -11.11
CA VAL A 416 13.63 -23.37 -11.41
C VAL A 416 13.80 -22.65 -12.74
N THR A 417 14.37 -21.43 -12.69
CA THR A 417 14.34 -20.48 -13.79
C THR A 417 15.75 -20.07 -14.22
N THR A 418 15.93 -19.95 -15.53
CA THR A 418 17.07 -19.29 -16.16
C THR A 418 16.62 -17.91 -16.62
N LEU A 419 17.32 -16.86 -16.18
CA LEU A 419 17.08 -15.50 -16.62
C LEU A 419 18.33 -14.83 -17.18
N THR A 420 18.13 -13.95 -18.16
CA THR A 420 19.20 -13.19 -18.80
C THR A 420 18.84 -11.71 -18.87
N LEU A 421 19.77 -10.85 -18.49
CA LEU A 421 19.60 -9.40 -18.52
C LEU A 421 20.92 -8.67 -18.73
N SER A 422 20.86 -7.43 -19.24
CA SER A 422 22.02 -6.55 -19.20
C SER A 422 22.15 -5.92 -17.81
N GLY A 423 23.37 -5.65 -17.34
CA GLY A 423 23.53 -5.02 -16.04
C GLY A 423 24.94 -4.98 -15.52
N THR A 424 25.11 -4.57 -14.26
CA THR A 424 26.38 -4.55 -13.56
C THR A 424 26.28 -5.36 -12.28
N PHE A 425 26.90 -6.55 -12.30
CA PHE A 425 27.07 -7.43 -11.14
C PHE A 425 28.54 -7.81 -10.97
N LYS A 426 29.09 -7.60 -9.78
CA LYS A 426 30.39 -8.07 -9.30
C LYS A 426 30.23 -9.28 -8.36
N ALA A 427 29.27 -9.18 -7.44
CA ALA A 427 28.92 -10.23 -6.49
C ALA A 427 27.39 -10.35 -6.46
N PRO A 428 26.78 -11.06 -7.42
CA PRO A 428 25.34 -11.20 -7.45
C PRO A 428 24.85 -12.06 -6.28
N VAL A 429 23.75 -11.62 -5.68
CA VAL A 429 23.08 -12.30 -4.57
C VAL A 429 21.60 -12.45 -4.85
N PHE A 430 21.01 -13.46 -4.25
CA PHE A 430 19.58 -13.70 -4.23
C PHE A 430 18.98 -13.19 -2.93
N ILE A 431 17.79 -12.62 -3.00
CA ILE A 431 17.08 -12.04 -1.87
C ILE A 431 15.67 -12.64 -1.82
N ASP A 432 15.35 -13.30 -0.71
CA ASP A 432 13.97 -13.57 -0.34
C ASP A 432 13.38 -12.29 0.28
N LEU A 433 12.43 -11.66 -0.41
CA LEU A 433 11.90 -10.35 0.01
C LEU A 433 10.89 -10.45 1.16
N ILE A 434 10.33 -11.63 1.45
CA ILE A 434 9.50 -11.82 2.65
C ILE A 434 10.39 -11.81 3.89
N SER A 435 11.40 -12.69 3.93
CA SER A 435 12.29 -12.79 5.09
C SER A 435 13.36 -11.69 5.14
N GLY A 436 13.70 -11.12 3.99
CA GLY A 436 14.82 -10.19 3.83
C GLY A 436 16.18 -10.89 3.83
N LYS A 437 16.23 -12.23 3.85
CA LYS A 437 17.49 -12.98 3.84
C LYS A 437 18.16 -12.91 2.48
N VAL A 438 19.48 -12.80 2.51
CA VAL A 438 20.33 -12.62 1.33
C VAL A 438 21.29 -13.80 1.22
N TYR A 439 21.41 -14.36 0.02
CA TYR A 439 22.17 -15.56 -0.26
C TYR A 439 23.15 -15.33 -1.41
N GLU A 440 24.35 -15.90 -1.31
CA GLU A 440 25.27 -15.99 -2.45
C GLU A 440 24.66 -16.88 -3.54
N ILE A 441 24.62 -16.38 -4.78
CA ILE A 441 24.32 -17.22 -5.94
C ILE A 441 25.61 -17.97 -6.31
N PRO A 442 25.63 -19.32 -6.32
CA PRO A 442 26.83 -20.09 -6.62
C PRO A 442 27.47 -19.66 -7.94
N LYS A 443 28.80 -19.66 -8.00
CA LYS A 443 29.51 -19.17 -9.20
C LYS A 443 29.18 -19.96 -10.47
N ASN A 444 28.84 -21.24 -10.33
CA ASN A 444 28.43 -22.10 -11.44
C ASN A 444 27.01 -21.80 -11.95
N ASP A 445 26.22 -21.08 -11.16
CA ASP A 445 24.83 -20.72 -11.47
C ASP A 445 24.71 -19.34 -12.14
N TRP A 446 25.83 -18.70 -12.50
CA TRP A 446 25.79 -17.50 -13.33
C TRP A 446 27.06 -17.26 -14.15
N LYS A 447 26.87 -16.70 -15.34
CA LYS A 447 27.94 -16.29 -16.25
C LYS A 447 27.72 -14.88 -16.80
N LYS A 448 28.79 -14.29 -17.32
CA LYS A 448 28.80 -12.96 -17.94
C LYS A 448 29.38 -13.06 -19.35
N GLU A 449 28.69 -12.48 -20.32
CA GLU A 449 29.12 -12.34 -21.72
C GLU A 449 28.91 -10.88 -22.13
N GLY A 450 30.00 -10.12 -22.31
CA GLY A 450 29.91 -8.66 -22.50
C GLY A 450 29.23 -7.99 -21.31
N ASN A 451 28.13 -7.26 -21.54
CA ASN A 451 27.32 -6.64 -20.47
C ASN A 451 26.11 -7.50 -20.04
N THR A 452 25.99 -8.70 -20.61
CA THR A 452 24.86 -9.61 -20.40
C THR A 452 25.22 -10.61 -19.31
N TYR A 453 24.32 -10.80 -18.37
CA TYR A 453 24.43 -11.79 -17.30
C TYR A 453 23.34 -12.83 -17.49
N THR A 454 23.71 -14.10 -17.37
CA THR A 454 22.78 -15.23 -17.34
C THR A 454 22.88 -15.89 -15.98
N PHE A 455 21.74 -16.01 -15.30
CA PHE A 455 21.56 -16.70 -14.03
C PHE A 455 20.76 -17.97 -14.28
N THR A 456 21.25 -19.11 -13.82
CA THR A 456 20.62 -20.43 -13.96
C THR A 456 20.22 -20.96 -12.58
N ASN A 457 19.32 -21.95 -12.55
CA ASN A 457 18.89 -22.61 -11.31
C ASN A 457 18.30 -21.67 -10.25
N ILE A 458 17.69 -20.56 -10.66
CA ILE A 458 17.11 -19.60 -9.72
C ILE A 458 15.73 -20.10 -9.27
N PRO A 459 15.48 -20.31 -7.96
CA PRO A 459 14.18 -20.71 -7.47
C PRO A 459 13.22 -19.50 -7.47
N VAL A 460 12.17 -19.55 -8.28
CA VAL A 460 11.19 -18.48 -8.42
C VAL A 460 9.85 -18.91 -7.81
N PRO A 461 9.44 -18.36 -6.66
CA PRO A 461 8.16 -18.67 -6.04
C PRO A 461 7.03 -17.78 -6.59
N ASP A 462 5.81 -17.96 -6.08
CA ASP A 462 4.63 -17.14 -6.37
C ASP A 462 4.59 -15.80 -5.60
N TYR A 463 5.76 -15.28 -5.24
CA TYR A 463 5.96 -13.97 -4.63
C TYR A 463 7.31 -13.38 -5.04
N PRO A 464 7.51 -12.06 -4.91
CA PRO A 464 8.72 -11.41 -5.39
C PRO A 464 9.95 -11.87 -4.62
N VAL A 465 10.96 -12.28 -5.39
CA VAL A 465 12.35 -12.40 -4.95
C VAL A 465 13.19 -11.45 -5.81
N ALA A 466 14.44 -11.21 -5.42
CA ALA A 466 15.33 -10.35 -6.18
C ALA A 466 16.71 -10.96 -6.42
N ILE A 467 17.30 -10.62 -7.56
CA ILE A 467 18.73 -10.78 -7.82
C ILE A 467 19.34 -9.39 -7.82
N ALA A 468 20.37 -9.18 -7.01
CA ALA A 468 20.97 -7.86 -6.84
C ALA A 468 22.50 -7.93 -6.82
N GLU A 469 23.14 -6.84 -7.22
CA GLU A 469 24.54 -6.61 -6.90
C GLU A 469 24.70 -6.35 -5.40
N LYS A 470 25.46 -7.20 -4.69
CA LYS A 470 25.58 -7.13 -3.23
C LYS A 470 25.99 -5.76 -2.70
N SER A 471 26.86 -5.04 -3.41
CA SER A 471 27.36 -3.72 -2.96
C SER A 471 26.31 -2.60 -2.92
N ILE A 472 25.11 -2.82 -3.49
CA ILE A 472 24.00 -1.86 -3.37
C ILE A 472 23.15 -2.08 -2.12
N LEU A 473 23.37 -3.20 -1.40
CA LEU A 473 22.56 -3.59 -0.26
C LEU A 473 23.18 -3.12 1.06
N THR A 474 22.32 -2.75 2.01
CA THR A 474 22.72 -2.56 3.41
C THR A 474 22.28 -3.80 4.19
N LEU A 475 23.26 -4.57 4.69
CA LEU A 475 23.02 -5.84 5.36
C LEU A 475 23.35 -5.78 6.84
N ILE A 476 22.59 -6.53 7.65
CA ILE A 476 22.93 -6.92 9.01
C ILE A 476 23.35 -8.40 9.03
N LYS A 477 24.20 -8.77 9.98
CA LYS A 477 24.65 -10.15 10.19
C LYS A 477 23.71 -10.90 11.10
#